data_AF-W8VKF0-F1
#
_entry.id   AF-W8VKF0-F1
#
_cell.length_a   1.000
_cell.length_b   1.000
_cell.length_c   1.000
_cell.angle_alpha   90.00
_cell.angle_beta   90.00
_cell.angle_gamma   90.00
#
_symmetry.space_group_name_H-M   'P 1'
#
loop_
_entity.id
_entity.type
_entity.pdbx_description
1 polymer ?
#
loop_
_entity_poly.entity_id
_entity_poly.type
_entity_poly.pdbx_seq_one_letter_code
_entity_poly.pdbx_strand_id
1 'polypeptide(L)'
;FFVITILGPLITMFSNSWISMWMGLEINMMAFIPLIKKKANSATAEAAMMYFLVQSVSSSILMFSIIMSFLWENNEMMMTITFMSLLVKLGAAPFHMWVPEIMSKMDWNSCILLMTWQKIAPLSMIMNIKPQENVLMMTVMMSTAIGAIGGINQTSLRKIMAYSSINHLAWMMITMKTLNNWIMYLVMYSIMTATICMTFKKYNMMFINQINSMNLSLVEKITYMTSMMSLGGLPPFIGFLPKWMIIQAMMKTEMVVIMMIMVMFSLITLFYYMRTMSFMSMSQASLNKWLVVKSKSPLILWNILLNLSLPMSMMINFT
;
A
#
# COMPACT_ATOMS: atom_id res chain seq x y z
N PHE A 1 -6.14 13.57 -17.77
CA PHE A 1 -5.52 13.18 -16.48
C PHE A 1 -6.05 11.84 -15.96
N PHE A 2 -7.21 11.74 -15.30
CA PHE A 2 -7.62 10.47 -14.64
C PHE A 2 -7.64 9.22 -15.55
N VAL A 3 -8.14 9.36 -16.79
CA VAL A 3 -8.07 8.28 -17.81
C VAL A 3 -6.61 7.93 -18.17
N ILE A 4 -5.72 8.92 -18.23
CA ILE A 4 -4.31 8.73 -18.57
C ILE A 4 -3.55 8.04 -17.42
N THR A 5 -3.87 8.36 -16.15
CA THR A 5 -3.35 7.59 -15.00
C THR A 5 -3.84 6.15 -14.96
N ILE A 6 -4.99 5.84 -15.56
CA ILE A 6 -5.45 4.45 -15.74
C ILE A 6 -4.68 3.78 -16.87
N LEU A 7 -4.52 4.45 -18.01
CA LEU A 7 -3.84 3.90 -19.19
C LEU A 7 -2.35 3.63 -18.96
N GLY A 8 -1.62 4.49 -18.24
CA GLY A 8 -0.16 4.33 -18.02
C GLY A 8 0.23 2.95 -17.49
N PRO A 9 -0.30 2.50 -16.34
CA PRO A 9 -0.04 1.15 -15.80
C PRO A 9 -0.63 -0.01 -16.61
N LEU A 10 -1.61 0.23 -17.48
CA LEU A 10 -2.10 -0.80 -18.41
C LEU A 10 -1.11 -0.96 -19.58
N ILE A 11 -0.54 0.13 -20.09
CA ILE A 11 0.54 0.09 -21.09
C ILE A 11 1.72 -0.72 -20.55
N THR A 12 2.17 -0.49 -19.31
CA THR A 12 3.28 -1.24 -18.70
C THR A 12 2.99 -2.71 -18.36
N MET A 13 1.71 -3.09 -18.32
CA MET A 13 1.27 -4.47 -18.08
C MET A 13 1.25 -5.28 -19.37
N PHE A 14 0.83 -4.67 -20.48
CA PHE A 14 0.71 -5.35 -21.79
C PHE A 14 1.91 -5.11 -22.72
N SER A 15 2.88 -4.29 -22.33
CA SER A 15 4.10 -4.01 -23.08
C SER A 15 5.14 -5.13 -22.99
N ASN A 16 5.53 -5.70 -24.14
CA ASN A 16 6.62 -6.67 -24.22
C ASN A 16 8.03 -6.03 -24.25
N SER A 17 8.17 -4.73 -24.51
CA SER A 17 9.48 -4.07 -24.63
C SER A 17 9.79 -3.14 -23.46
N TRP A 18 11.03 -3.19 -22.96
CA TRP A 18 11.52 -2.35 -21.87
C TRP A 18 11.26 -0.85 -22.07
N ILE A 19 11.40 -0.36 -23.30
CA ILE A 19 11.20 1.05 -23.65
C ILE A 19 9.71 1.43 -23.56
N SER A 20 8.78 0.55 -23.94
CA SER A 20 7.34 0.82 -23.79
C SER A 20 6.86 0.68 -22.34
N MET A 21 7.46 -0.20 -21.54
CA MET A 21 7.30 -0.20 -20.08
C MET A 21 7.74 1.14 -19.46
N TRP A 22 8.90 1.67 -19.86
CA TRP A 22 9.37 2.99 -19.39
C TRP A 22 8.42 4.12 -19.82
N MET A 23 7.96 4.15 -21.07
CA MET A 23 6.99 5.15 -21.54
C MET A 23 5.68 5.13 -20.72
N GLY A 24 5.14 3.94 -20.39
CA GLY A 24 3.94 3.84 -19.56
C GLY A 24 4.14 4.35 -18.12
N LEU A 25 5.34 4.20 -17.56
CA LEU A 25 5.71 4.81 -16.27
C LEU A 25 5.76 6.34 -16.34
N GLU A 26 6.32 6.92 -17.40
CA GLU A 26 6.41 8.38 -17.56
C GLU A 26 5.02 9.00 -17.82
N ILE A 27 4.20 8.36 -18.66
CA ILE A 27 2.80 8.75 -18.89
C ILE A 27 2.01 8.77 -17.57
N ASN A 28 2.21 7.75 -16.73
CA ASN A 28 1.57 7.66 -15.41
C ASN A 28 2.05 8.79 -14.46
N MET A 29 3.36 9.02 -14.38
CA MET A 29 3.97 10.07 -13.55
C MET A 29 3.47 11.47 -13.92
N MET A 30 3.53 11.81 -15.21
CA MET A 30 3.04 13.09 -15.75
C MET A 30 1.53 13.27 -15.55
N ALA A 31 0.74 12.20 -15.68
CA ALA A 31 -0.71 12.26 -15.50
C ALA A 31 -1.13 12.35 -14.02
N PHE A 32 -0.31 11.86 -13.08
CA PHE A 32 -0.61 11.88 -11.65
C PHE A 32 -0.36 13.26 -11.03
N ILE A 33 0.69 13.98 -11.42
CA ILE A 33 1.06 15.30 -10.88
C ILE A 33 -0.11 16.30 -10.83
N PRO A 34 -0.93 16.49 -11.88
CA PRO A 34 -2.12 17.35 -11.84
C PRO A 34 -3.22 16.89 -10.86
N LEU A 35 -3.29 15.59 -10.53
CA LEU A 35 -4.21 15.09 -9.51
C LEU A 35 -3.74 15.43 -8.08
N ILE A 36 -2.42 15.56 -7.87
CA ILE A 36 -1.82 16.06 -6.61
C ILE A 36 -2.16 17.54 -6.41
N LYS A 37 -1.93 18.36 -7.45
CA LYS A 37 -2.11 19.82 -7.41
C LYS A 37 -3.57 20.28 -7.62
N LYS A 38 -4.57 19.39 -7.43
CA LYS A 38 -5.99 19.73 -7.65
C LYS A 38 -6.50 20.87 -6.75
N LYS A 39 -5.90 21.06 -5.58
CA LYS A 39 -6.04 22.27 -4.75
C LYS A 39 -4.78 23.11 -4.89
N ALA A 40 -4.94 24.42 -5.07
CA ALA A 40 -3.86 25.39 -5.21
C ALA A 40 -3.27 25.79 -3.83
N ASN A 41 -2.70 24.83 -3.11
CA ASN A 41 -2.06 25.06 -1.82
C ASN A 41 -0.53 24.90 -1.95
N SER A 42 0.25 25.57 -1.11
CA SER A 42 1.71 25.40 -1.04
C SER A 42 2.10 23.94 -0.78
N ALA A 43 1.46 23.29 0.21
CA ALA A 43 1.73 21.90 0.59
C ALA A 43 1.39 20.86 -0.50
N THR A 44 0.42 21.12 -1.40
CA THR A 44 0.11 20.24 -2.54
C THR A 44 1.04 20.49 -3.71
N ALA A 45 1.50 21.73 -3.92
CA ALA A 45 2.56 22.03 -4.87
C ALA A 45 3.90 21.40 -4.45
N GLU A 46 4.27 21.50 -3.17
CA GLU A 46 5.48 20.87 -2.60
C GLU A 46 5.43 19.34 -2.75
N ALA A 47 4.31 18.70 -2.42
CA ALA A 47 4.11 17.26 -2.62
C ALA A 47 4.23 16.84 -4.10
N ALA A 48 3.76 17.68 -5.03
CA ALA A 48 3.91 17.43 -6.46
C ALA A 48 5.37 17.56 -6.94
N MET A 49 6.10 18.55 -6.44
CA MET A 49 7.53 18.72 -6.74
C MET A 49 8.38 17.57 -6.21
N MET A 50 8.18 17.16 -4.96
CA MET A 50 8.88 16.00 -4.39
C MET A 50 8.58 14.70 -5.18
N TYR A 51 7.33 14.51 -5.62
CA TYR A 51 6.96 13.32 -6.40
C TYR A 51 7.64 13.33 -7.77
N PHE A 52 7.60 14.47 -8.47
CA PHE A 52 8.27 14.65 -9.76
C PHE A 52 9.77 14.34 -9.66
N LEU A 53 10.48 14.97 -8.71
CA LEU A 53 11.94 14.82 -8.56
C LEU A 53 12.36 13.37 -8.28
N VAL A 54 11.68 12.68 -7.35
CA VAL A 54 12.02 11.29 -7.01
C VAL A 54 11.74 10.34 -8.17
N GLN A 55 10.61 10.51 -8.86
CA GLN A 55 10.21 9.62 -9.95
C GLN A 55 11.02 9.84 -11.23
N SER A 56 11.45 11.07 -11.51
CA SER A 56 12.30 11.39 -12.67
C SER A 56 13.75 10.95 -12.46
N VAL A 57 14.33 11.12 -11.27
CA VAL A 57 15.67 10.58 -10.95
C VAL A 57 15.66 9.06 -11.03
N SER A 58 14.62 8.41 -10.50
CA SER A 58 14.43 6.97 -10.67
C SER A 58 14.31 6.57 -12.16
N SER A 59 13.57 7.32 -12.98
CA SER A 59 13.35 6.96 -14.39
C SER A 59 14.59 7.15 -15.27
N SER A 60 15.48 8.10 -14.95
CA SER A 60 16.77 8.22 -15.62
C SER A 60 17.71 7.06 -15.27
N ILE A 61 17.73 6.61 -14.00
CA ILE A 61 18.53 5.44 -13.57
C ILE A 61 18.00 4.17 -14.26
N LEU A 62 16.67 4.01 -14.32
CA LEU A 62 16.00 2.91 -15.02
C LEU A 62 16.39 2.90 -16.51
N MET A 63 16.24 4.03 -17.22
CA MET A 63 16.55 4.08 -18.66
C MET A 63 18.05 3.84 -18.93
N PHE A 64 18.94 4.41 -18.11
CA PHE A 64 20.38 4.18 -18.22
C PHE A 64 20.74 2.70 -18.04
N SER A 65 20.25 2.06 -16.97
CA SER A 65 20.55 0.64 -16.71
C SER A 65 19.97 -0.31 -17.76
N ILE A 66 18.82 0.03 -18.37
CA ILE A 66 18.27 -0.74 -19.50
C ILE A 66 19.13 -0.58 -20.76
N ILE A 67 19.57 0.63 -21.11
CA ILE A 67 20.51 0.85 -22.24
C ILE A 67 21.81 0.06 -22.00
N MET A 68 22.38 0.14 -20.79
CA MET A 68 23.60 -0.59 -20.45
C MET A 68 23.42 -2.12 -20.47
N SER A 69 22.25 -2.66 -20.09
CA SER A 69 21.98 -4.11 -20.20
C SER A 69 21.93 -4.62 -21.63
N PHE A 70 21.54 -3.78 -22.60
CA PHE A 70 21.61 -4.12 -24.02
C PHE A 70 23.05 -4.02 -24.59
N LEU A 71 23.87 -3.11 -24.07
CA LEU A 71 25.25 -2.91 -24.52
C LEU A 71 26.23 -3.95 -23.95
N TRP A 72 26.03 -4.38 -22.71
CA TRP A 72 26.92 -5.30 -21.98
C TRP A 72 26.21 -6.63 -21.62
N GLU A 73 25.49 -7.20 -22.58
CA GLU A 73 24.85 -8.53 -22.56
C GLU A 73 24.27 -8.99 -21.20
N ASN A 74 23.18 -8.36 -20.75
CA ASN A 74 22.38 -8.82 -19.60
C ASN A 74 23.14 -9.06 -18.28
N ASN A 75 24.27 -8.37 -18.05
CA ASN A 75 25.04 -8.43 -16.81
C ASN A 75 24.14 -8.27 -15.56
N GLU A 76 24.24 -9.21 -14.60
CA GLU A 76 23.46 -9.23 -13.35
C GLU A 76 23.51 -7.89 -12.60
N MET A 77 24.66 -7.20 -12.64
CA MET A 77 24.82 -5.88 -12.01
C MET A 77 23.79 -4.87 -12.56
N MET A 78 23.56 -4.84 -13.87
CA MET A 78 22.56 -3.95 -14.48
C MET A 78 21.14 -4.35 -14.08
N MET A 79 20.86 -5.64 -13.92
CA MET A 79 19.57 -6.15 -13.41
C MET A 79 19.33 -5.81 -11.94
N THR A 80 20.39 -5.70 -11.11
CA THR A 80 20.24 -5.13 -9.75
C THR A 80 19.98 -3.63 -9.77
N ILE A 81 20.56 -2.87 -10.71
CA ILE A 81 20.33 -1.43 -10.84
C ILE A 81 18.92 -1.12 -11.36
N THR A 82 18.40 -1.87 -12.34
CA THR A 82 17.00 -1.73 -12.79
C THR A 82 16.04 -2.05 -11.64
N PHE A 83 16.27 -3.13 -10.88
CA PHE A 83 15.50 -3.47 -9.68
C PHE A 83 15.52 -2.33 -8.64
N MET A 84 16.70 -1.82 -8.28
CA MET A 84 16.85 -0.72 -7.33
C MET A 84 16.14 0.56 -7.79
N SER A 85 16.16 0.86 -9.10
CA SER A 85 15.40 2.00 -9.66
C SER A 85 13.89 1.87 -9.44
N LEU A 86 13.34 0.66 -9.55
CA LEU A 86 11.90 0.38 -9.37
C LEU A 86 11.50 0.38 -7.88
N LEU A 87 12.41 -0.01 -6.97
CA LEU A 87 12.21 0.18 -5.53
C LEU A 87 12.07 1.66 -5.15
N VAL A 88 12.82 2.57 -5.81
CA VAL A 88 12.61 4.02 -5.66
C VAL A 88 11.22 4.42 -6.15
N LYS A 89 10.75 3.93 -7.32
CA LYS A 89 9.39 4.23 -7.83
C LYS A 89 8.28 3.75 -6.90
N LEU A 90 8.45 2.60 -6.22
CA LEU A 90 7.50 2.07 -5.24
C LEU A 90 7.60 2.72 -3.86
N GLY A 91 8.74 3.33 -3.52
CA GLY A 91 9.05 3.76 -2.16
C GLY A 91 9.21 2.59 -1.20
N ALA A 92 9.74 1.47 -1.69
CA ALA A 92 10.19 0.37 -0.84
C ALA A 92 11.46 0.76 -0.07
N ALA A 93 11.73 0.10 1.05
CA ALA A 93 12.98 0.32 1.77
C ALA A 93 14.20 -0.18 0.95
N PRO A 94 15.35 0.53 0.97
CA PRO A 94 15.65 1.69 1.83
C PRO A 94 15.03 3.02 1.38
N PHE A 95 14.66 3.16 0.12
CA PHE A 95 14.21 4.41 -0.55
C PHE A 95 12.79 4.91 -0.20
N HIS A 96 12.35 4.64 1.03
CA HIS A 96 10.95 4.78 1.46
C HIS A 96 10.53 6.17 1.93
N MET A 97 11.50 7.03 2.32
CA MET A 97 11.24 8.27 3.08
C MET A 97 10.27 9.25 2.38
N TRP A 98 10.25 9.26 1.05
CA TRP A 98 9.38 10.14 0.29
C TRP A 98 7.89 9.79 0.44
N VAL A 99 7.52 8.52 0.65
CA VAL A 99 6.10 8.12 0.69
C VAL A 99 5.37 8.71 1.90
N PRO A 100 5.87 8.60 3.15
CA PRO A 100 5.26 9.27 4.30
C PRO A 100 5.24 10.79 4.18
N GLU A 101 6.25 11.42 3.58
CA GLU A 101 6.29 12.88 3.45
C GLU A 101 5.26 13.40 2.44
N ILE A 102 5.28 12.86 1.22
CA ILE A 102 4.39 13.26 0.12
C ILE A 102 2.91 13.01 0.47
N MET A 103 2.60 11.93 1.18
CA MET A 103 1.21 11.65 1.60
C MET A 103 0.66 12.65 2.64
N SER A 104 1.46 13.50 3.30
CA SER A 104 1.13 13.96 4.66
C SER A 104 0.54 15.36 4.95
N LYS A 105 0.47 16.42 4.14
CA LYS A 105 0.55 16.67 2.67
C LYS A 105 -0.70 16.25 1.86
N MET A 106 -0.67 15.28 0.94
CA MET A 106 -1.74 14.97 -0.04
C MET A 106 -3.21 14.84 0.45
N ASP A 107 -4.16 15.12 -0.45
CA ASP A 107 -5.59 14.78 -0.28
C ASP A 107 -5.83 13.26 -0.31
N TRP A 108 -6.86 12.78 0.41
CA TRP A 108 -7.18 11.35 0.52
C TRP A 108 -7.41 10.65 -0.83
N ASN A 109 -7.96 11.32 -1.84
CA ASN A 109 -8.11 10.76 -3.19
C ASN A 109 -6.75 10.44 -3.85
N SER A 110 -5.78 11.35 -3.76
CA SER A 110 -4.42 11.13 -4.25
C SER A 110 -3.67 10.09 -3.42
N CYS A 111 -3.88 10.04 -2.09
CA CYS A 111 -3.32 9.00 -1.22
C CYS A 111 -3.79 7.59 -1.62
N ILE A 112 -5.07 7.39 -1.96
CA ILE A 112 -5.57 6.09 -2.44
C ILE A 112 -4.83 5.68 -3.72
N LEU A 113 -4.81 6.57 -4.73
CA LEU A 113 -4.14 6.29 -6.01
C LEU A 113 -2.66 5.98 -5.85
N LEU A 114 -1.95 6.69 -4.96
CA LEU A 114 -0.54 6.44 -4.65
C LEU A 114 -0.32 5.09 -3.97
N MET A 115 -1.18 4.73 -3.00
CA MET A 115 -1.06 3.44 -2.30
C MET A 115 -1.41 2.24 -3.18
N THR A 116 -2.32 2.37 -4.14
CA THR A 116 -2.85 1.25 -4.93
C THR A 116 -2.37 1.28 -6.38
N TRP A 117 -2.90 2.21 -7.17
CA TRP A 117 -2.76 2.22 -8.63
C TRP A 117 -1.34 2.51 -9.10
N GLN A 118 -0.63 3.41 -8.42
CA GLN A 118 0.77 3.74 -8.72
C GLN A 118 1.73 2.56 -8.51
N LYS A 119 1.34 1.53 -7.74
CA LYS A 119 2.19 0.34 -7.51
C LYS A 119 2.09 -0.70 -8.62
N ILE A 120 1.03 -0.67 -9.43
CA ILE A 120 0.77 -1.68 -10.48
C ILE A 120 1.91 -1.71 -11.51
N ALA A 121 2.34 -0.55 -12.01
CA ALA A 121 3.32 -0.45 -13.08
C ALA A 121 4.75 -0.87 -12.68
N PRO A 122 5.32 -0.44 -11.54
CA PRO A 122 6.65 -0.92 -11.16
C PRO A 122 6.63 -2.38 -10.70
N LEU A 123 5.53 -2.87 -10.10
CA LEU A 123 5.41 -4.28 -9.72
C LEU A 123 5.33 -5.20 -10.96
N SER A 124 4.68 -4.80 -12.06
CA SER A 124 4.71 -5.59 -13.31
C SER A 124 6.12 -5.64 -13.92
N MET A 125 6.89 -4.55 -13.85
CA MET A 125 8.30 -4.57 -14.27
C MET A 125 9.18 -5.44 -13.37
N ILE A 126 8.98 -5.43 -12.06
CA ILE A 126 9.72 -6.29 -11.10
C ILE A 126 9.38 -7.78 -11.32
N MET A 127 8.17 -8.12 -11.74
CA MET A 127 7.83 -9.50 -12.13
C MET A 127 8.61 -9.97 -13.37
N ASN A 128 8.92 -9.06 -14.31
CA ASN A 128 9.69 -9.37 -15.52
C ASN A 128 11.21 -9.40 -15.28
N ILE A 129 11.73 -8.53 -14.41
CA ILE A 129 13.14 -8.54 -13.97
C ILE A 129 13.28 -9.59 -12.87
N LYS A 130 13.78 -10.79 -13.18
CA LYS A 130 14.21 -11.75 -12.13
C LYS A 130 15.32 -11.08 -11.29
N PRO A 131 15.07 -10.69 -10.03
CA PRO A 131 16.06 -9.95 -9.25
C PRO A 131 17.01 -10.93 -8.56
N GLN A 132 18.23 -10.50 -8.26
CA GLN A 132 19.14 -11.29 -7.44
C GLN A 132 18.52 -11.53 -6.05
N GLU A 133 18.43 -12.79 -5.64
CA GLU A 133 17.58 -13.19 -4.51
C GLU A 133 17.96 -12.49 -3.20
N ASN A 134 19.26 -12.36 -2.93
CA ASN A 134 19.78 -11.67 -1.74
C ASN A 134 19.28 -10.22 -1.64
N VAL A 135 19.22 -9.50 -2.77
CA VAL A 135 18.76 -8.10 -2.82
C VAL A 135 17.25 -8.04 -2.60
N LEU A 136 16.48 -8.94 -3.21
CA LEU A 136 15.04 -9.07 -2.96
C LEU A 136 14.75 -9.34 -1.49
N MET A 137 15.37 -10.36 -0.88
CA MET A 137 15.12 -10.74 0.50
C MET A 137 15.53 -9.63 1.49
N MET A 138 16.66 -8.96 1.25
CA MET A 138 17.09 -7.82 2.06
C MET A 138 16.09 -6.66 2.01
N THR A 139 15.53 -6.35 0.84
CA THR A 139 14.53 -5.28 0.70
C THR A 139 13.18 -5.64 1.32
N VAL A 140 12.78 -6.91 1.31
CA VAL A 140 11.59 -7.44 2.03
C VAL A 140 11.76 -7.33 3.55
N MET A 141 12.91 -7.75 4.09
CA MET A 141 13.20 -7.61 5.53
C MET A 141 13.26 -6.14 5.97
N MET A 142 13.93 -5.28 5.19
CA MET A 142 13.99 -3.84 5.49
C MET A 142 12.61 -3.16 5.39
N SER A 143 11.79 -3.49 4.40
CA SER A 143 10.48 -2.85 4.22
C SER A 143 9.42 -3.31 5.23
N THR A 144 9.47 -4.56 5.70
CA THR A 144 8.67 -4.99 6.87
C THR A 144 9.11 -4.27 8.14
N ALA A 145 10.41 -4.27 8.46
CA ALA A 145 10.94 -3.62 9.67
C ALA A 145 10.62 -2.11 9.72
N ILE A 146 10.89 -1.39 8.63
CA ILE A 146 10.66 0.05 8.53
C ILE A 146 9.16 0.39 8.48
N GLY A 147 8.34 -0.38 7.77
CA GLY A 147 6.88 -0.21 7.74
C GLY A 147 6.21 -0.48 9.10
N ALA A 148 6.83 -1.35 9.92
CA ALA A 148 6.43 -1.61 11.29
C ALA A 148 6.86 -0.49 12.25
N ILE A 149 8.16 -0.28 12.41
CA ILE A 149 8.74 0.64 13.40
C ILE A 149 8.36 2.09 13.08
N GLY A 150 8.47 2.50 11.82
CA GLY A 150 8.20 3.87 11.38
C GLY A 150 6.75 4.33 11.61
N GLY A 151 5.79 3.39 11.60
CA GLY A 151 4.37 3.67 11.88
C GLY A 151 4.05 3.90 13.35
N ILE A 152 4.87 3.38 14.29
CA ILE A 152 4.60 3.50 15.74
C ILE A 152 4.54 4.97 16.17
N ASN A 153 5.53 5.80 15.81
CA ASN A 153 5.62 7.16 16.33
C ASN A 153 4.79 8.21 15.54
N GLN A 154 3.91 7.79 14.62
CA GLN A 154 3.13 8.73 13.79
C GLN A 154 1.78 9.09 14.41
N THR A 155 1.50 10.39 14.50
CA THR A 155 0.19 10.94 14.92
C THR A 155 -0.72 11.31 13.74
N SER A 156 -0.17 11.50 12.54
CA SER A 156 -0.95 11.79 11.33
C SER A 156 -1.38 10.50 10.63
N LEU A 157 -2.68 10.36 10.38
CA LEU A 157 -3.30 9.18 9.76
C LEU A 157 -2.72 8.87 8.38
N ARG A 158 -2.40 9.92 7.61
CA ARG A 158 -1.78 9.78 6.28
C ARG A 158 -0.39 9.13 6.33
N LYS A 159 0.43 9.44 7.34
CA LYS A 159 1.74 8.76 7.54
C LYS A 159 1.57 7.33 8.05
N ILE A 160 0.61 7.05 8.91
CA ILE A 160 0.30 5.68 9.36
C ILE A 160 -0.07 4.80 8.14
N MET A 161 -0.92 5.31 7.24
CA MET A 161 -1.26 4.64 5.99
C MET A 161 -0.08 4.53 5.02
N ALA A 162 0.86 5.49 5.02
CA ALA A 162 2.09 5.40 4.23
C ALA A 162 2.99 4.23 4.69
N TYR A 163 3.27 4.13 5.99
CA TYR A 163 4.10 3.06 6.57
C TYR A 163 3.45 1.69 6.46
N SER A 164 2.11 1.58 6.59
CA SER A 164 1.45 0.32 6.27
C SER A 164 1.56 -0.04 4.80
N SER A 165 1.51 0.93 3.89
CA SER A 165 1.72 0.70 2.45
C SER A 165 3.13 0.18 2.13
N ILE A 166 4.13 0.49 2.97
CA ILE A 166 5.50 -0.03 2.88
C ILE A 166 5.60 -1.45 3.44
N ASN A 167 4.92 -1.77 4.55
CA ASN A 167 4.83 -3.16 5.04
C ASN A 167 4.10 -4.07 4.03
N HIS A 168 2.93 -3.65 3.52
CA HIS A 168 2.19 -4.42 2.52
C HIS A 168 2.94 -4.54 1.19
N LEU A 169 3.84 -3.61 0.85
CA LEU A 169 4.79 -3.78 -0.26
C LEU A 169 5.73 -4.97 -0.04
N ALA A 170 6.28 -5.16 1.16
CA ALA A 170 7.13 -6.31 1.46
C ALA A 170 6.42 -7.64 1.20
N TRP A 171 5.15 -7.75 1.62
CA TRP A 171 4.30 -8.91 1.36
C TRP A 171 4.01 -9.09 -0.14
N MET A 172 3.76 -8.01 -0.91
CA MET A 172 3.62 -8.12 -2.37
C MET A 172 4.93 -8.58 -3.04
N MET A 173 6.07 -8.03 -2.66
CA MET A 173 7.38 -8.37 -3.24
C MET A 173 7.75 -9.85 -3.04
N ILE A 174 7.45 -10.44 -1.88
CA ILE A 174 7.73 -11.86 -1.63
C ILE A 174 6.73 -12.81 -2.31
N THR A 175 5.49 -12.37 -2.61
CA THR A 175 4.54 -13.21 -3.39
C THR A 175 5.05 -13.51 -4.79
N MET A 176 5.77 -12.57 -5.42
CA MET A 176 6.34 -12.70 -6.75
C MET A 176 7.34 -13.86 -6.84
N LYS A 177 8.07 -14.10 -5.75
CA LYS A 177 9.07 -15.18 -5.65
C LYS A 177 8.46 -16.55 -5.33
N THR A 178 7.31 -16.61 -4.66
CA THR A 178 6.74 -17.87 -4.12
C THR A 178 5.52 -18.39 -4.86
N LEU A 179 4.51 -17.55 -5.15
CA LEU A 179 3.25 -17.95 -5.82
C LEU A 179 2.99 -17.22 -7.13
N ASN A 180 3.73 -16.14 -7.42
CA ASN A 180 3.48 -15.21 -8.52
C ASN A 180 2.12 -14.45 -8.46
N ASN A 181 1.22 -14.81 -7.54
CA ASN A 181 -0.13 -14.25 -7.36
C ASN A 181 -0.17 -12.84 -6.71
N TRP A 182 0.81 -11.99 -7.01
CA TRP A 182 0.95 -10.65 -6.43
C TRP A 182 -0.24 -9.72 -6.75
N ILE A 183 -0.87 -9.92 -7.91
CA ILE A 183 -2.06 -9.19 -8.34
C ILE A 183 -3.23 -9.44 -7.39
N MET A 184 -3.43 -10.68 -6.93
CA MET A 184 -4.48 -10.99 -5.94
C MET A 184 -4.22 -10.24 -4.62
N TYR A 185 -2.97 -10.21 -4.14
CA TYR A 185 -2.62 -9.43 -2.95
C TYR A 185 -2.92 -7.95 -3.14
N LEU A 186 -2.52 -7.35 -4.28
CA LEU A 186 -2.75 -5.94 -4.57
C LEU A 186 -4.25 -5.62 -4.65
N VAL A 187 -5.06 -6.46 -5.30
CA VAL A 187 -6.52 -6.28 -5.37
C VAL A 187 -7.12 -6.27 -3.98
N MET A 188 -6.83 -7.26 -3.14
CA MET A 188 -7.35 -7.31 -1.76
C MET A 188 -6.88 -6.09 -0.94
N TYR A 189 -5.59 -5.77 -0.97
CA TYR A 189 -5.03 -4.59 -0.30
C TYR A 189 -5.65 -3.27 -0.79
N SER A 190 -5.98 -3.16 -2.08
CA SER A 190 -6.59 -1.96 -2.67
C SER A 190 -8.01 -1.71 -2.17
N ILE A 191 -8.81 -2.77 -2.00
CA ILE A 191 -10.17 -2.69 -1.45
C ILE A 191 -10.11 -2.22 0.02
N MET A 192 -9.21 -2.80 0.81
CA MET A 192 -9.04 -2.46 2.23
C MET A 192 -8.58 -1.01 2.43
N THR A 193 -7.59 -0.56 1.66
CA THR A 193 -7.10 0.82 1.77
C THR A 193 -8.10 1.84 1.23
N ALA A 194 -8.83 1.52 0.17
CA ALA A 194 -9.87 2.40 -0.37
C ALA A 194 -11.02 2.61 0.62
N THR A 195 -11.55 1.54 1.24
CA THR A 195 -12.64 1.64 2.22
C THR A 195 -12.29 2.51 3.42
N ILE A 196 -11.06 2.39 3.95
CA ILE A 196 -10.54 3.18 5.08
C ILE A 196 -10.27 4.65 4.70
N CYS A 197 -9.66 4.89 3.55
CA CYS A 197 -9.41 6.26 3.09
C CYS A 197 -10.72 7.00 2.76
N MET A 198 -11.76 6.28 2.32
CA MET A 198 -13.09 6.86 2.10
C MET A 198 -13.82 7.18 3.42
N THR A 199 -13.68 6.38 4.48
CA THR A 199 -14.21 6.76 5.81
C THR A 199 -13.45 7.96 6.37
N PHE A 200 -12.12 7.99 6.31
CA PHE A 200 -11.34 9.17 6.69
C PHE A 200 -11.73 10.42 5.90
N LYS A 201 -11.97 10.30 4.59
CA LYS A 201 -12.45 11.40 3.75
C LYS A 201 -13.86 11.87 4.14
N LYS A 202 -14.79 10.97 4.47
CA LYS A 202 -16.17 11.30 4.88
C LYS A 202 -16.20 12.26 6.08
N TYR A 203 -15.24 12.16 7.00
CA TYR A 203 -15.14 13.01 8.20
C TYR A 203 -13.93 13.97 8.19
N ASN A 204 -13.24 14.11 7.05
CA ASN A 204 -12.01 14.93 6.90
C ASN A 204 -10.89 14.65 7.94
N MET A 205 -10.75 13.39 8.37
CA MET A 205 -9.79 12.97 9.38
C MET A 205 -8.35 13.06 8.84
N MET A 206 -7.43 13.67 9.60
CA MET A 206 -6.01 13.78 9.25
C MET A 206 -5.07 13.36 10.38
N PHE A 207 -5.48 13.52 11.64
CA PHE A 207 -4.68 13.21 12.84
C PHE A 207 -5.45 12.34 13.83
N ILE A 208 -4.73 11.56 14.65
CA ILE A 208 -5.34 10.71 15.70
C ILE A 208 -6.23 11.54 16.65
N ASN A 209 -5.82 12.75 17.05
CA ASN A 209 -6.58 13.52 18.03
C ASN A 209 -8.02 13.87 17.56
N GLN A 210 -8.23 14.01 16.25
CA GLN A 210 -9.55 14.29 15.66
C GLN A 210 -10.51 13.10 15.78
N ILE A 211 -9.99 11.88 15.93
CA ILE A 211 -10.75 10.62 16.09
C ILE A 211 -11.65 10.70 17.32
N ASN A 212 -11.14 11.24 18.43
CA ASN A 212 -11.87 11.34 19.70
C ASN A 212 -13.04 12.33 19.65
N SER A 213 -12.93 13.40 18.85
CA SER A 213 -13.91 14.48 18.78
C SER A 213 -15.13 14.20 17.88
N MET A 214 -15.19 13.06 17.19
CA MET A 214 -16.25 12.77 16.23
C MET A 214 -17.43 12.01 16.85
N ASN A 215 -18.62 12.62 16.79
CA ASN A 215 -19.91 11.99 17.11
C ASN A 215 -20.34 10.99 16.01
N LEU A 216 -19.56 9.93 15.84
CA LEU A 216 -19.93 8.77 15.01
C LEU A 216 -21.05 7.95 15.66
N SER A 217 -21.84 7.27 14.83
CA SER A 217 -22.74 6.22 15.31
C SER A 217 -21.96 4.98 15.77
N LEU A 218 -22.58 4.15 16.63
CA LEU A 218 -21.99 2.87 17.05
C LEU A 218 -21.60 1.99 15.85
N VAL A 219 -22.45 1.96 14.82
CA VAL A 219 -22.23 1.17 13.60
C VAL A 219 -21.04 1.72 12.82
N GLU A 220 -20.93 3.03 12.66
CA GLU A 220 -19.80 3.68 11.98
C GLU A 220 -18.48 3.40 12.71
N LYS A 221 -18.48 3.46 14.05
CA LYS A 221 -17.33 3.03 14.87
C LYS A 221 -16.98 1.57 14.64
N ILE A 222 -17.94 0.64 14.66
CA ILE A 222 -17.70 -0.79 14.38
C ILE A 222 -17.15 -1.02 12.97
N THR A 223 -17.59 -0.27 11.95
CA THR A 223 -17.00 -0.37 10.60
C THR A 223 -15.58 0.18 10.52
N TYR A 224 -15.24 1.20 11.31
CA TYR A 224 -13.85 1.59 11.49
C TYR A 224 -13.06 0.46 12.16
N MET A 225 -13.56 -0.10 13.27
CA MET A 225 -12.93 -1.21 14.02
C MET A 225 -12.62 -2.43 13.16
N THR A 226 -13.57 -2.92 12.37
CA THR A 226 -13.30 -4.06 11.48
C THR A 226 -12.26 -3.74 10.40
N SER A 227 -12.18 -2.49 9.95
CA SER A 227 -11.33 -2.11 8.81
C SER A 227 -9.81 -2.06 9.09
N MET A 228 -9.32 -1.43 10.15
CA MET A 228 -7.86 -1.54 10.45
C MET A 228 -7.50 -2.89 11.08
N MET A 229 -8.41 -3.59 11.75
CA MET A 229 -8.17 -4.99 12.15
C MET A 229 -7.95 -5.88 10.93
N SER A 230 -8.69 -5.60 9.84
CA SER A 230 -8.52 -6.32 8.58
C SER A 230 -7.26 -5.91 7.81
N LEU A 231 -6.81 -4.65 7.84
CA LEU A 231 -5.43 -4.29 7.40
C LEU A 231 -4.34 -4.95 8.27
N GLY A 232 -4.58 -5.04 9.59
CA GLY A 232 -3.73 -5.79 10.52
C GLY A 232 -3.60 -7.25 10.11
N GLY A 233 -4.61 -7.79 9.43
CA GLY A 233 -4.66 -9.18 8.99
C GLY A 233 -4.95 -10.13 10.14
N LEU A 234 -5.86 -9.75 11.04
CA LEU A 234 -6.40 -10.66 12.04
C LEU A 234 -7.41 -11.63 11.41
N PRO A 235 -7.36 -12.94 11.71
CA PRO A 235 -8.57 -13.75 11.65
C PRO A 235 -9.58 -13.15 12.65
N PRO A 236 -10.87 -12.97 12.30
CA PRO A 236 -11.59 -13.59 11.18
C PRO A 236 -11.81 -12.67 9.96
N PHE A 237 -10.96 -11.66 9.71
CA PHE A 237 -11.20 -10.66 8.67
C PHE A 237 -10.44 -10.91 7.37
N ILE A 238 -11.04 -10.55 6.22
CA ILE A 238 -10.56 -10.91 4.87
C ILE A 238 -9.11 -10.48 4.53
N GLY A 239 -8.50 -9.55 5.27
CA GLY A 239 -7.09 -9.18 5.09
C GLY A 239 -6.07 -10.14 5.71
N PHE A 240 -6.52 -11.16 6.45
CA PHE A 240 -5.66 -12.29 6.85
C PHE A 240 -5.36 -13.23 5.68
N LEU A 241 -6.38 -13.55 4.85
CA LEU A 241 -6.28 -14.43 3.68
C LEU A 241 -5.03 -14.17 2.80
N PRO A 242 -4.76 -12.94 2.32
CA PRO A 242 -3.62 -12.71 1.44
C PRO A 242 -2.26 -12.78 2.15
N LYS A 243 -2.20 -12.69 3.50
CA LYS A 243 -0.98 -12.99 4.26
C LYS A 243 -0.82 -14.50 4.48
N TRP A 244 -1.92 -15.19 4.78
CA TRP A 244 -1.93 -16.64 5.04
C TRP A 244 -1.48 -17.46 3.81
N MET A 245 -1.97 -17.11 2.61
CA MET A 245 -1.50 -17.69 1.33
C MET A 245 0.02 -17.61 1.18
N ILE A 246 0.61 -16.46 1.53
CA ILE A 246 2.07 -16.25 1.44
C ILE A 246 2.80 -17.11 2.46
N ILE A 247 2.34 -17.16 3.71
CA ILE A 247 2.95 -17.98 4.76
C ILE A 247 2.94 -19.46 4.36
N GLN A 248 1.82 -19.97 3.82
CA GLN A 248 1.74 -21.34 3.30
C GLN A 248 2.73 -21.59 2.16
N ALA A 249 2.95 -20.61 1.28
CA ALA A 249 3.92 -20.72 0.19
C ALA A 249 5.38 -20.62 0.66
N MET A 250 5.70 -19.72 1.59
CA MET A 250 7.01 -19.62 2.23
C MET A 250 7.42 -20.93 2.90
N MET A 251 6.46 -21.64 3.51
CA MET A 251 6.68 -22.97 4.08
C MET A 251 6.95 -24.02 3.00
N LYS A 252 6.25 -23.98 1.86
CA LYS A 252 6.53 -24.84 0.69
C LYS A 252 7.90 -24.55 0.04
N THR A 253 8.43 -23.33 0.17
CA THR A 253 9.75 -22.92 -0.36
C THR A 253 10.82 -22.80 0.73
N GLU A 254 10.61 -23.37 1.92
CA GLU A 254 11.55 -23.43 3.05
C GLU A 254 12.09 -22.07 3.57
N MET A 255 11.43 -20.95 3.24
CA MET A 255 11.86 -19.57 3.58
C MET A 255 11.52 -19.18 5.04
N VAL A 256 11.72 -20.11 5.99
CA VAL A 256 11.23 -20.03 7.37
C VAL A 256 11.75 -18.79 8.12
N VAL A 257 13.04 -18.45 7.98
CA VAL A 257 13.65 -17.31 8.69
C VAL A 257 12.98 -15.99 8.31
N ILE A 258 12.77 -15.76 7.01
CA ILE A 258 12.14 -14.54 6.48
C ILE A 258 10.67 -14.50 6.89
N MET A 259 9.97 -15.63 6.78
CA MET A 259 8.57 -15.77 7.23
C MET A 259 8.40 -15.34 8.70
N MET A 260 9.25 -15.84 9.60
CA MET A 260 9.21 -15.49 11.02
C MET A 260 9.45 -13.99 11.26
N ILE A 261 10.43 -13.39 10.58
CA ILE A 261 10.70 -11.94 10.65
C ILE A 261 9.47 -11.13 10.20
N MET A 262 8.87 -11.49 9.06
CA MET A 262 7.70 -10.79 8.51
C MET A 262 6.46 -10.93 9.40
N VAL A 263 6.24 -12.10 10.00
CA VAL A 263 5.15 -12.33 10.96
C VAL A 263 5.33 -11.47 12.22
N MET A 264 6.52 -11.45 12.82
CA MET A 264 6.80 -10.64 14.02
C MET A 264 6.60 -9.14 13.76
N PHE A 265 7.12 -8.59 12.64
CA PHE A 265 6.88 -7.19 12.29
C PHE A 265 5.41 -6.90 11.92
N SER A 266 4.64 -7.89 11.46
CA SER A 266 3.20 -7.70 11.23
C SER A 266 2.40 -7.45 12.52
N LEU A 267 2.79 -8.09 13.63
CA LEU A 267 2.20 -7.83 14.96
C LEU A 267 2.48 -6.40 15.44
N ILE A 268 3.65 -5.85 15.11
CA ILE A 268 3.99 -4.44 15.39
C ILE A 268 3.14 -3.48 14.55
N THR A 269 2.82 -3.81 13.28
CA THR A 269 1.83 -3.01 12.52
C THR A 269 0.42 -3.08 13.11
N LEU A 270 0.02 -4.24 13.63
CA LEU A 270 -1.25 -4.42 14.32
C LEU A 270 -1.35 -3.53 15.57
N PHE A 271 -0.27 -3.38 16.33
CA PHE A 271 -0.24 -2.51 17.52
C PHE A 271 -0.60 -1.04 17.19
N TYR A 272 0.00 -0.43 16.16
CA TYR A 272 -0.34 0.96 15.84
C TYR A 272 -1.76 1.13 15.27
N TYR A 273 -2.30 0.11 14.57
CA TYR A 273 -3.72 0.09 14.19
C TYR A 273 -4.62 0.05 15.44
N MET A 274 -4.36 -0.87 16.37
CA MET A 274 -5.12 -1.00 17.61
C MET A 274 -5.09 0.29 18.45
N ARG A 275 -3.97 1.03 18.43
CA ARG A 275 -3.90 2.38 19.03
C ARG A 275 -4.83 3.38 18.34
N THR A 276 -4.90 3.42 17.01
CA THR A 276 -5.88 4.30 16.32
C THR A 276 -7.34 3.94 16.64
N MET A 277 -7.57 2.71 17.10
CA MET A 277 -8.89 2.15 17.40
C MET A 277 -9.37 2.36 18.82
N SER A 278 -8.54 2.11 19.84
CA SER A 278 -8.95 2.25 21.25
C SER A 278 -9.50 3.65 21.55
N PHE A 279 -8.94 4.67 20.90
CA PHE A 279 -9.43 6.05 20.87
C PHE A 279 -10.88 6.20 20.33
N MET A 280 -11.26 5.47 19.26
CA MET A 280 -12.65 5.43 18.79
C MET A 280 -13.61 4.73 19.76
N SER A 281 -13.24 3.60 20.38
CA SER A 281 -14.16 2.87 21.25
C SER A 281 -14.38 3.55 22.59
N MET A 282 -13.31 3.99 23.26
CA MET A 282 -13.41 4.48 24.65
C MET A 282 -14.06 5.86 24.78
N SER A 283 -14.16 6.63 23.68
CA SER A 283 -14.78 7.97 23.69
C SER A 283 -16.30 8.02 23.96
N GLN A 284 -17.00 6.88 24.05
CA GLN A 284 -18.46 6.84 24.27
C GLN A 284 -18.88 5.74 25.28
N ALA A 285 -18.38 5.83 26.51
CA ALA A 285 -18.97 5.11 27.65
C ALA A 285 -20.35 5.65 28.07
N SER A 286 -20.73 6.86 27.62
CA SER A 286 -21.83 7.67 28.16
C SER A 286 -22.83 8.21 27.13
N LEU A 287 -23.10 7.48 26.04
CA LEU A 287 -24.24 7.82 25.16
C LEU A 287 -25.57 7.29 25.72
N ASN A 288 -26.55 8.19 25.89
CA ASN A 288 -27.94 7.80 26.13
C ASN A 288 -28.48 7.01 24.92
N LYS A 289 -28.82 5.74 25.13
CA LYS A 289 -29.33 4.79 24.12
C LYS A 289 -30.55 5.29 23.30
N TRP A 290 -31.21 6.33 23.79
CA TRP A 290 -32.41 6.95 23.20
C TRP A 290 -32.08 7.85 21.99
N LEU A 291 -30.85 8.38 21.90
CA LEU A 291 -30.37 9.18 20.76
C LEU A 291 -29.78 8.28 19.66
N VAL A 292 -30.64 7.48 19.01
CA VAL A 292 -30.22 6.56 17.94
C VAL A 292 -29.94 7.31 16.64
N VAL A 293 -28.70 7.78 16.45
CA VAL A 293 -28.20 8.35 15.19
C VAL A 293 -28.15 7.28 14.10
N LYS A 294 -29.17 7.26 13.22
CA LYS A 294 -29.31 6.28 12.12
C LYS A 294 -28.38 6.59 10.94
N SER A 295 -27.16 6.07 10.98
CA SER A 295 -26.17 6.16 9.89
C SER A 295 -26.51 5.27 8.68
N LYS A 296 -27.38 5.73 7.78
CA LYS A 296 -27.70 5.06 6.49
C LYS A 296 -26.73 5.47 5.37
N SER A 297 -25.45 5.08 5.41
CA SER A 297 -24.54 5.26 4.25
C SER A 297 -24.04 3.92 3.72
N PRO A 298 -24.14 3.63 2.40
CA PRO A 298 -23.92 2.28 1.84
C PRO A 298 -22.48 1.75 2.02
N LEU A 299 -21.49 2.66 2.13
CA LEU A 299 -20.12 2.32 2.49
C LEU A 299 -20.02 1.50 3.79
N ILE A 300 -20.88 1.75 4.77
CA ILE A 300 -20.92 1.02 6.05
C ILE A 300 -21.28 -0.44 5.79
N LEU A 301 -22.38 -0.68 5.06
CA LEU A 301 -22.85 -2.02 4.71
C LEU A 301 -21.82 -2.78 3.87
N TRP A 302 -21.22 -2.13 2.88
CA TRP A 302 -20.20 -2.75 2.03
C TRP A 302 -18.95 -3.13 2.83
N ASN A 303 -18.46 -2.26 3.71
CA ASN A 303 -17.31 -2.55 4.57
C ASN A 303 -17.56 -3.76 5.50
N ILE A 304 -18.78 -3.91 6.05
CA ILE A 304 -19.16 -5.05 6.90
C ILE A 304 -19.16 -6.34 6.08
N LEU A 305 -19.83 -6.35 4.92
CA LEU A 305 -19.92 -7.51 4.03
C LEU A 305 -18.55 -7.96 3.53
N LEU A 306 -17.68 -7.01 3.15
CA LEU A 306 -16.30 -7.29 2.76
C LEU A 306 -15.50 -7.91 3.91
N ASN A 307 -15.46 -7.27 5.08
CA ASN A 307 -14.63 -7.74 6.19
C ASN A 307 -15.04 -9.11 6.72
N LEU A 308 -16.35 -9.43 6.72
CA LEU A 308 -16.90 -10.71 7.18
C LEU A 308 -16.89 -11.82 6.11
N SER A 309 -16.37 -11.58 4.90
CA SER A 309 -16.38 -12.58 3.81
C SER A 309 -15.37 -13.73 4.00
N LEU A 310 -14.42 -13.62 4.94
CA LEU A 310 -13.33 -14.59 5.10
C LEU A 310 -13.79 -16.04 5.30
N PRO A 311 -14.76 -16.37 6.18
CA PRO A 311 -15.18 -17.77 6.37
C PRO A 311 -15.75 -18.39 5.09
N MET A 312 -16.44 -17.61 4.26
CA MET A 312 -16.93 -18.08 2.96
C MET A 312 -15.80 -18.22 1.94
N SER A 313 -14.81 -17.32 1.95
CA SER A 313 -13.61 -17.48 1.11
C SER A 313 -12.81 -18.72 1.49
N MET A 314 -12.74 -19.09 2.77
CA MET A 314 -12.04 -20.30 3.23
C MET A 314 -12.73 -21.62 2.83
N MET A 315 -13.98 -21.60 2.36
CA MET A 315 -14.63 -22.76 1.74
C MET A 315 -14.18 -22.96 0.28
N ILE A 316 -13.52 -21.97 -0.32
CA ILE A 316 -12.89 -22.08 -1.65
C ILE A 316 -11.46 -22.55 -1.43
N ASN A 317 -11.11 -23.73 -1.95
CA ASN A 317 -9.73 -24.21 -1.93
C ASN A 317 -8.83 -23.27 -2.76
N PHE A 318 -7.96 -22.54 -2.08
CA PHE A 318 -6.91 -21.71 -2.69
C PHE A 318 -5.59 -22.49 -2.89
N THR A 319 -5.69 -23.77 -3.21
CA THR A 319 -4.57 -24.72 -3.35
C THR A 319 -4.06 -24.82 -4.78
#